data_AF-F4KS95-F1
#
_entry.id   AF-F4KS95-F1
#
_cell.length_a   1.000
_cell.length_b   1.000
_cell.length_c   1.000
_cell.angle_alpha   90.00
_cell.angle_beta   90.00
_cell.angle_gamma   90.00
#
_symmetry.space_group_name_H-M   'P 1'
#
loop_
_entity.id
_entity.type
_entity.pdbx_description
1 polymer ?
#
loop_
_entity_poly.entity_id
_entity_poly.type
_entity_poly.pdbx_seq_one_letter_code
_entity_poly.pdbx_strand_id
1 'polypeptide(L)' 'MKYILLITGAILVIATLVSFVQYLPDYFELSNYGRGYIWGKLLVLGIGLAIIYAGLKVKKAS' A
#
# COMPACT_ATOMS: atom_id res chain seq x y z
N MET A 1 17.19 6.68 -8.93
CA MET A 1 16.18 6.91 -7.87
C MET A 1 14.76 6.54 -8.30
N LYS A 2 14.29 6.90 -9.50
CA LYS A 2 12.93 6.57 -9.98
C LYS A 2 12.57 5.07 -9.83
N TYR A 3 13.46 4.16 -10.23
CA TYR A 3 13.19 2.73 -10.19
C TYR A 3 13.05 2.20 -8.75
N ILE A 4 13.81 2.76 -7.81
CA ILE A 4 13.72 2.39 -6.39
C ILE A 4 12.34 2.79 -5.83
N LEU A 5 11.87 4.00 -6.12
CA LEU A 5 10.54 4.47 -5.72
C LEU A 5 9.43 3.58 -6.33
N LEU A 6 9.53 3.26 -7.62
CA LEU A 6 8.55 2.40 -8.28
C LEU A 6 8.53 0.98 -7.70
N ILE A 7 9.69 0.37 -7.47
CA ILE A 7 9.80 -0.98 -6.90
C ILE A 7 9.27 -1.01 -5.46
N THR A 8 9.71 -0.08 -4.62
CA THR A 8 9.27 -0.03 -3.21
C THR A 8 7.78 0.25 -3.09
N GLY A 9 7.25 1.20 -3.87
CA GLY A 9 5.83 1.48 -3.92
C GLY A 9 5.01 0.28 -4.42
N ALA A 10 5.48 -0.43 -5.45
CA ALA A 10 4.82 -1.63 -5.96
C ALA A 10 4.77 -2.75 -4.90
N ILE A 11 5.87 -2.99 -4.18
CA ILE A 11 5.92 -3.98 -3.10
C ILE A 11 4.91 -3.63 -2.00
N LEU A 12 4.82 -2.36 -1.60
CA LEU A 12 3.86 -1.91 -0.58
C LEU A 12 2.40 -2.11 -1.04
N VAL A 13 2.09 -1.79 -2.29
CA VAL A 13 0.76 -2.00 -2.87
C VAL A 13 0.42 -3.49 -2.90
N ILE A 14 1.33 -4.34 -3.38
CA ILE A 14 1.09 -5.79 -3.44
C ILE A 14 0.90 -6.38 -2.03
N ALA A 15 1.76 -6.04 -1.08
CA ALA A 15 1.67 -6.56 0.29
C ALA A 15 0.37 -6.14 1.00
N THR A 16 -0.11 -4.93 0.74
CA THR A 16 -1.39 -4.45 1.28
C THR A 16 -2.59 -5.13 0.62
N LEU A 17 -2.56 -5.33 -0.71
CA LEU A 17 -3.60 -6.07 -1.42
C LEU A 17 -3.73 -7.52 -0.95
N VAL A 18 -2.61 -8.22 -0.71
CA VAL A 18 -2.63 -9.58 -0.15
C VAL A 18 -3.30 -9.60 1.23
N SER A 19 -3.01 -8.59 2.06
CA SER A 19 -3.65 -8.45 3.38
C SER A 19 -5.16 -8.22 3.23
N PHE A 20 -5.57 -7.39 2.27
CA PHE A 20 -6.98 -7.14 2.00
C PHE A 20 -7.70 -8.41 1.57
N VAL A 21 -7.17 -9.17 0.62
CA VAL A 21 -7.77 -10.44 0.18
C VAL A 21 -7.93 -11.42 1.34
N GLN A 22 -6.98 -11.44 2.28
CA GLN A 22 -7.02 -12.32 3.44
C GLN A 22 -8.05 -11.91 4.50
N TYR A 23 -8.20 -10.61 4.78
CA TYR A 23 -8.94 -10.15 5.96
C TYR A 23 -10.24 -9.37 5.67
N LEU A 24 -10.49 -8.95 4.42
CA LEU A 24 -11.77 -8.30 4.05
C LEU A 24 -12.98 -9.24 4.12
N PRO A 25 -12.91 -10.51 3.66
CA PRO A 25 -14.08 -11.40 3.66
C PRO A 25 -14.71 -11.52 5.05
N ASP A 26 -13.88 -11.60 6.08
CA ASP A 26 -14.32 -11.81 7.46
C ASP A 26 -14.36 -10.51 8.27
N TYR A 27 -14.31 -9.33 7.63
CA TYR A 27 -14.11 -8.01 8.28
C TYR A 27 -14.96 -7.78 9.54
N PHE A 28 -16.21 -8.20 9.50
CA PHE A 28 -17.16 -8.01 10.59
C PHE A 28 -16.89 -8.92 11.79
N GLU A 29 -16.23 -10.05 11.57
CA GLU A 29 -15.82 -11.01 12.60
C GLU A 29 -14.47 -10.64 13.24
N LEU A 30 -13.70 -9.73 12.64
CA LEU A 30 -12.47 -9.22 13.25
C LEU A 30 -12.75 -8.42 14.52
N SER A 31 -11.86 -8.60 15.50
CA SER A 31 -11.79 -7.75 16.68
C SER A 31 -11.58 -6.27 16.30
N ASN A 32 -11.86 -5.35 17.23
CA ASN A 32 -11.59 -3.92 17.02
C ASN A 32 -10.14 -3.66 16.56
N TYR A 33 -9.18 -4.39 17.10
CA TYR A 33 -7.78 -4.32 16.67
C TYR A 33 -7.61 -4.79 15.22
N GLY A 34 -8.23 -5.92 14.84
CA GLY A 34 -8.17 -6.45 13.48
C GLY A 34 -8.79 -5.51 12.45
N ARG A 35 -9.92 -4.87 12.77
CA ARG A 35 -10.49 -3.82 11.93
C ARG A 35 -9.55 -2.62 11.81
N GLY A 36 -8.93 -2.19 12.91
CA GLY A 36 -7.90 -1.15 12.92
C GLY A 36 -6.69 -1.48 12.07
N TYR A 37 -6.25 -2.75 12.05
CA TYR A 37 -5.17 -3.23 11.19
C TYR A 37 -5.50 -3.04 9.71
N ILE A 38 -6.73 -3.35 9.29
CA ILE A 38 -7.19 -3.18 7.91
C ILE A 38 -7.24 -1.69 7.52
N TRP A 39 -7.70 -0.82 8.41
CA TRP A 39 -7.61 0.63 8.22
C TRP A 39 -6.15 1.12 8.09
N GLY A 40 -5.25 0.59 8.90
CA GLY A 40 -3.81 0.84 8.77
C GLY A 40 -3.25 0.40 7.42
N LYS A 41 -3.68 -0.76 6.91
CA LYS A 41 -3.30 -1.23 5.56
C LYS A 41 -3.83 -0.32 4.45
N LEU A 42 -4.98 0.30 4.64
CA LEU A 42 -5.55 1.28 3.72
C LEU A 42 -4.67 2.54 3.63
N LEU A 43 -4.13 3.00 4.77
CA LEU A 43 -3.15 4.09 4.81
C LEU A 43 -1.84 3.69 4.11
N VAL A 44 -1.32 2.48 4.38
CA VAL A 44 -0.09 1.97 3.72
C VAL A 44 -0.28 1.85 2.21
N LEU A 45 -1.47 1.45 1.75
CA LEU A 45 -1.82 1.40 0.32
C LEU A 45 -1.77 2.81 -0.29
N GLY A 46 -2.34 3.81 0.39
CA GLY A 46 -2.28 5.21 -0.03
C GLY A 46 -0.83 5.73 -0.13
N ILE A 47 0.02 5.40 0.85
CA ILE A 47 1.45 5.74 0.83
C ILE A 47 2.16 5.05 -0.33
N GLY A 48 1.90 3.75 -0.56
CA GLY A 48 2.47 3.01 -1.68
C GLY A 48 2.13 3.64 -3.04
N LEU A 49 0.87 4.04 -3.24
CA LEU A 49 0.43 4.74 -4.44
C LEU A 49 1.07 6.13 -4.57
N ALA A 50 1.19 6.88 -3.47
CA ALA A 50 1.86 8.18 -3.46
C ALA A 50 3.36 8.08 -3.83
N ILE A 51 4.04 7.05 -3.34
CA ILE A 51 5.45 6.77 -3.68
C ILE A 51 5.59 6.43 -5.17
N ILE A 52 4.70 5.58 -5.72
CA ILE A 52 4.68 5.27 -7.15
C ILE A 52 4.46 6.56 -7.95
N TYR A 53 3.47 7.36 -7.58
CA TYR A 53 3.17 8.64 -8.22
C TYR A 53 4.38 9.59 -8.21
N ALA A 54 5.05 9.72 -7.05
CA ALA A 54 6.27 10.49 -6.93
C ALA A 54 7.37 9.94 -7.86
N GLY A 55 7.58 8.61 -7.88
CA GLY A 55 8.53 7.95 -8.77
C GLY A 55 8.27 8.19 -10.26
N LEU A 56 7.00 8.27 -10.69
CA LEU A 56 6.61 8.61 -12.05
C LEU A 56 6.80 10.12 -12.36
N LYS A 57 6.64 10.97 -11.35
CA LYS A 57 6.84 12.43 -11.46
C LYS A 57 8.31 12.85 -11.44
N VAL A 58 9.23 11.98 -11.02
CA VAL A 58 10.68 12.18 -11.17
C VAL A 58 11.00 12.21 -12.67
N LYS A 59 10.92 13.40 -13.28
CA LYS A 59 11.54 13.69 -14.57
C LYS A 59 13.03 13.37 -14.45
N LYS A 60 13.65 12.89 -15.53
CA LYS A 60 15.12 12.87 -15.66
C LYS A 60 15.59 14.26 -15.22
N ALA A 61 16.23 14.36 -14.06
CA ALA A 61 17.17 15.43 -13.83
C ALA A 61 18.23 15.18 -14.90
N SER A 62 18.11 15.96 -15.98
CA SER A 62 19.02 15.92 -17.12
C SER A 62 20.38 16.46 -16.70
#